data_AF-A0A7V3NCA8-F1
#
_entry.id   AF-A0A7V3NCA8-F1
#
_cell.length_a   1.000
_cell.length_b   1.000
_cell.length_c   1.000
_cell.angle_alpha   90.00
_cell.angle_beta   90.00
_cell.angle_gamma   90.00
#
_symmetry.space_group_name_H-M   'P 1'
#
loop_
_entity.id
_entity.type
_entity.pdbx_description
1 polymer ?
#
loop_
_entity_poly.entity_id
_entity_poly.type
_entity_poly.pdbx_seq_one_letter_code
_entity_poly.pdbx_strand_id
1 'polypeptide(L)'
;MLRNADDLIHAARESILRDGVPGGRKGNGRAVEGLTLRPADDLPLTEIGLAERLVRDHGADIRYCHASSTWYVWDGRHWAEDSTAEVERLAKSTIRGLYAAAAREPSENRREAIARFALRADGDVTIRRMLARAAAEPGVPVTLDQFDAEPHYLNCLNGVVDLRTGRLEPHRRELLMRNLAGTEYDPEAVSPIWESFLHDTCGGDLELRNFLQVAFGYSATGEICEEKLFMPIGPAATGKSTLLEAVKAALGTYAWVADFESFLHRPAGMGGIRSDLAELTGRRFVLSVEVDEGTRLAEGLVKHLTGGDTMR
;
A
#
# COMPACT_ATOMS: atom_id res chain seq x y z
N MET A 1 -19.00 -36.51 20.59
CA MET A 1 -17.57 -36.25 20.31
C MET A 1 -17.48 -35.79 18.85
N LEU A 2 -17.79 -34.51 18.59
CA LEU A 2 -17.79 -33.92 17.24
C LEU A 2 -16.40 -33.34 16.97
N ARG A 3 -15.79 -33.71 15.84
CA ARG A 3 -14.35 -33.52 15.56
C ARG A 3 -14.13 -32.71 14.28
N ASN A 4 -14.51 -31.43 14.24
CA ASN A 4 -13.97 -30.36 13.38
C ASN A 4 -14.86 -29.10 13.59
N ALA A 5 -14.29 -27.90 13.48
CA ALA A 5 -15.03 -26.63 13.38
C ALA A 5 -16.08 -26.65 12.24
N ASP A 6 -15.80 -27.33 11.12
CA ASP A 6 -16.76 -27.48 10.02
C ASP A 6 -18.00 -28.30 10.41
N ASP A 7 -17.83 -29.35 11.22
CA ASP A 7 -18.95 -30.16 11.71
C ASP A 7 -19.84 -29.36 12.68
N LEU A 8 -19.25 -28.45 13.44
CA LEU A 8 -19.98 -27.57 14.35
C LEU A 8 -20.72 -26.46 13.60
N ILE A 9 -20.12 -25.91 12.53
CA ILE A 9 -20.76 -24.96 11.61
C ILE A 9 -21.93 -25.65 10.90
N HIS A 10 -21.76 -26.89 10.45
CA HIS A 10 -22.80 -27.67 9.80
C HIS A 10 -23.93 -28.04 10.77
N ALA A 11 -23.61 -28.45 12.00
CA ALA A 11 -24.59 -28.77 13.04
C ALA A 11 -25.39 -27.52 13.50
N ALA A 12 -24.73 -26.37 13.63
CA ALA A 12 -25.40 -25.11 13.95
C ALA A 12 -26.31 -24.66 12.81
N ARG A 13 -25.88 -24.79 11.55
CA ARG A 13 -26.70 -24.51 10.37
C ARG A 13 -27.91 -25.46 10.27
N GLU A 14 -27.72 -26.75 10.52
CA GLU A 14 -28.83 -27.74 10.49
C GLU A 14 -29.84 -27.56 11.61
N SER A 15 -29.40 -27.23 12.83
CA SER A 15 -30.30 -26.96 13.96
C SER A 15 -31.20 -25.76 13.66
N ILE A 16 -30.63 -24.68 13.10
CA ILE A 16 -31.37 -23.46 12.78
C ILE A 16 -32.32 -23.65 11.58
N LEU A 17 -31.97 -24.52 10.62
CA LEU A 17 -32.84 -24.87 9.50
C LEU A 17 -34.00 -25.79 9.92
N ARG A 18 -33.83 -26.65 10.94
CA ARG A 18 -34.91 -27.50 11.48
C ARG A 18 -35.97 -26.71 12.24
N ASP A 19 -35.57 -25.68 12.98
CA ASP A 19 -36.50 -24.90 13.82
C ASP A 19 -37.33 -23.87 13.02
N GLY A 20 -37.00 -23.68 11.74
CA GLY A 20 -37.68 -22.77 10.83
C GLY A 20 -37.39 -21.30 11.17
N VAL A 21 -37.07 -20.49 10.16
CA VAL A 21 -37.03 -19.03 10.35
C VAL A 21 -38.47 -18.56 10.59
N PRO A 22 -38.84 -17.98 11.75
CA PRO A 22 -40.20 -17.53 11.97
C PRO A 22 -40.48 -16.38 10.97
N GLY A 23 -41.44 -16.63 10.09
CA GLY A 23 -41.86 -15.70 9.05
C GLY A 23 -42.19 -14.33 9.63
N GLY A 24 -41.72 -13.29 8.93
CA GLY A 24 -41.92 -11.91 9.32
C GLY A 24 -43.39 -11.56 9.49
N ARG A 25 -43.76 -11.18 10.73
CA ARG A 25 -44.97 -10.39 11.00
C ARG A 25 -44.58 -8.95 11.28
N LYS A 26 -45.11 -8.04 10.46
CA LYS A 26 -45.18 -6.60 10.75
C LYS A 26 -46.02 -6.43 12.03
N GLY A 27 -45.43 -5.88 13.08
CA GLY A 27 -46.10 -5.56 14.33
C GLY A 27 -45.32 -4.48 15.09
N ASN A 28 -46.00 -3.38 15.39
CA ASN A 28 -45.49 -2.15 15.97
C ASN A 28 -44.73 -2.31 17.29
N GLY A 29 -43.68 -1.49 17.45
CA GLY A 29 -43.39 -0.77 18.69
C GLY A 29 -43.11 -1.61 19.93
N ARG A 30 -41.87 -2.07 20.07
CA ARG A 30 -41.08 -1.96 21.31
C ARG A 30 -39.62 -2.24 20.98
N ALA A 31 -38.78 -1.22 21.18
CA ALA A 31 -37.33 -1.38 21.17
C ALA A 31 -36.99 -2.47 22.18
N VAL A 32 -36.35 -3.54 21.71
CA VAL A 32 -35.69 -4.48 22.61
C VAL A 32 -34.42 -3.76 23.04
N GLU A 33 -34.45 -3.22 24.25
CA GLU A 33 -33.33 -2.55 24.90
C GLU A 33 -32.09 -3.45 24.90
N GLY A 34 -30.95 -2.78 24.73
CA GLY A 34 -29.66 -3.40 24.50
C GLY A 34 -29.23 -4.31 25.63
N LEU A 35 -29.13 -5.60 25.33
CA LEU A 35 -28.21 -6.49 26.00
C LEU A 35 -26.95 -6.52 25.14
N THR A 36 -25.94 -5.76 25.57
CA THR A 36 -24.56 -5.82 25.08
C THR A 36 -23.99 -7.18 25.43
N LEU A 37 -24.46 -8.22 24.74
CA LEU A 37 -23.85 -9.54 24.79
C LEU A 37 -22.47 -9.39 24.16
N ARG A 38 -21.48 -9.47 25.04
CA ARG A 38 -20.08 -9.59 24.68
C ARG A 38 -19.77 -11.08 24.56
N PRO A 39 -19.02 -11.58 23.57
CA PRO A 39 -18.38 -12.88 23.64
C PRO A 39 -17.28 -12.87 24.72
N ALA A 40 -16.51 -13.96 24.83
CA ALA A 40 -15.37 -14.04 25.75
C ALA A 40 -14.31 -12.93 25.55
N ASP A 41 -14.42 -12.14 24.48
CA ASP A 41 -13.49 -11.09 24.07
C ASP A 41 -14.03 -9.66 24.21
N ASP A 42 -15.03 -9.46 25.07
CA ASP A 42 -15.54 -8.17 25.56
C ASP A 42 -16.12 -7.18 24.52
N LEU A 43 -16.15 -7.50 23.23
CA LEU A 43 -16.72 -6.64 22.18
C LEU A 43 -18.21 -6.95 21.93
N PRO A 44 -19.06 -5.96 21.61
CA PRO A 44 -20.50 -6.20 21.42
C PRO A 44 -20.79 -7.03 20.15
N LEU A 45 -21.85 -7.85 20.18
CA LEU A 45 -22.39 -8.53 18.99
C LEU A 45 -23.18 -7.55 18.10
N THR A 46 -22.46 -6.65 17.44
CA THR A 46 -23.02 -5.61 16.56
C THR A 46 -22.14 -5.40 15.31
N GLU A 47 -22.63 -4.68 14.31
CA GLU A 47 -21.81 -4.31 13.13
C GLU A 47 -20.57 -3.47 13.52
N ILE A 48 -20.69 -2.60 14.53
CA ILE A 48 -19.57 -1.84 15.08
C ILE A 48 -18.58 -2.79 15.76
N GLY A 49 -19.08 -3.70 16.59
CA GLY A 49 -18.24 -4.72 17.24
C GLY A 49 -17.56 -5.68 16.26
N LEU A 50 -18.10 -5.88 15.06
CA LEU A 50 -17.42 -6.61 13.99
C LEU A 50 -16.24 -5.82 13.42
N ALA A 51 -16.40 -4.52 13.19
CA ALA A 51 -15.31 -3.65 12.76
C ALA A 51 -14.21 -3.58 13.83
N GLU A 52 -14.57 -3.41 15.10
CA GLU A 52 -13.63 -3.42 16.23
C GLU A 52 -12.85 -4.76 16.30
N ARG A 53 -13.50 -5.90 16.02
CA ARG A 53 -12.81 -7.20 15.93
C ARG A 53 -11.82 -7.26 14.77
N LEU A 54 -12.24 -6.81 13.58
CA LEU A 54 -11.36 -6.76 12.41
C LEU A 54 -10.11 -5.95 12.71
N VAL A 55 -10.28 -4.78 13.34
CA VAL A 55 -9.16 -3.89 13.67
C VAL A 55 -8.29 -4.45 14.79
N ARG A 56 -8.89 -5.09 15.80
CA ARG A 56 -8.12 -5.79 16.84
C ARG A 56 -7.26 -6.91 16.26
N ASP A 57 -7.83 -7.72 15.36
CA ASP A 57 -7.20 -8.94 14.87
C ASP A 57 -6.26 -8.67 13.68
N HIS A 58 -6.55 -7.63 12.88
CA HIS A 58 -5.90 -7.36 11.60
C HIS A 58 -5.54 -5.87 11.37
N GLY A 59 -5.88 -4.96 12.28
CA GLY A 59 -5.67 -3.52 12.12
C GLY A 59 -4.20 -3.10 11.98
N ALA A 60 -3.26 -3.92 12.46
CA ALA A 60 -1.84 -3.68 12.24
C ALA A 60 -1.42 -3.88 10.77
N ASP A 61 -2.15 -4.70 10.01
CA ASP A 61 -1.82 -5.13 8.65
C ASP A 61 -2.68 -4.46 7.57
N ILE A 62 -3.62 -3.59 7.93
CA ILE A 62 -4.50 -2.89 6.98
C ILE A 62 -4.45 -1.37 7.19
N ARG A 63 -4.49 -0.62 6.10
CA ARG A 63 -4.68 0.83 6.10
C ARG A 63 -5.72 1.23 5.07
N TYR A 64 -6.40 2.34 5.30
CA TYR A 64 -7.38 2.88 4.36
C TYR A 64 -7.12 4.34 4.05
N CYS A 65 -6.95 4.65 2.77
CA CYS A 65 -6.85 6.02 2.28
C CYS A 65 -8.22 6.51 1.81
N HIS A 66 -8.82 7.45 2.54
CA HIS A 66 -10.13 8.02 2.18
C HIS A 66 -10.08 8.84 0.89
N ALA A 67 -8.97 9.52 0.63
CA ALA A 67 -8.83 10.38 -0.56
C ALA A 67 -8.90 9.58 -1.86
N SER A 68 -8.28 8.40 -1.90
CA SER A 68 -8.31 7.49 -3.06
C SER A 68 -9.37 6.40 -2.97
N SER A 69 -10.04 6.28 -1.81
CA SER A 69 -10.94 5.16 -1.47
C SER A 69 -10.27 3.78 -1.61
N THR A 70 -8.99 3.68 -1.25
CA THR A 70 -8.15 2.49 -1.46
C THR A 70 -7.73 1.85 -0.14
N TRP A 71 -7.81 0.52 -0.10
CA TRP A 71 -7.21 -0.28 0.97
C TRP A 71 -5.76 -0.63 0.64
N TYR A 72 -4.92 -0.59 1.67
CA TYR A 72 -3.53 -1.05 1.62
C TYR A 72 -3.34 -2.17 2.62
N VAL A 73 -2.59 -3.20 2.24
CA VAL A 73 -2.29 -4.37 3.07
C VAL A 73 -0.78 -4.52 3.19
N TRP A 74 -0.33 -4.80 4.40
CA TRP A 74 1.07 -5.14 4.65
C TRP A 74 1.41 -6.54 4.13
N ASP A 75 2.38 -6.65 3.23
CA ASP A 75 2.79 -7.92 2.62
C ASP A 75 3.99 -8.61 3.31
N GLY A 76 4.51 -8.00 4.39
CA GLY A 76 5.75 -8.41 5.04
C GLY A 76 6.93 -7.48 4.78
N ARG A 77 6.86 -6.63 3.75
CA ARG A 77 7.96 -5.75 3.30
C ARG A 77 7.51 -4.31 3.04
N HIS A 78 6.32 -4.14 2.48
CA HIS A 78 5.75 -2.83 2.15
C HIS A 78 4.21 -2.86 2.25
N TRP A 79 3.62 -1.68 2.19
CA TRP A 79 2.18 -1.50 2.07
C TRP A 79 1.78 -1.55 0.60
N ALA A 80 1.08 -2.61 0.19
CA ALA A 80 0.62 -2.79 -1.18
C ALA A 80 -0.87 -2.44 -1.30
N GLU A 81 -1.30 -1.92 -2.44
CA GLU A 81 -2.72 -1.75 -2.72
C GLU A 81 -3.43 -3.11 -2.76
N ASP A 82 -4.60 -3.19 -2.11
CA ASP A 82 -5.39 -4.41 -2.11
C ASP A 82 -6.12 -4.60 -3.45
N SER A 83 -5.43 -5.25 -4.38
CA SER A 83 -5.96 -5.66 -5.68
C SER A 83 -6.58 -7.06 -5.67
N THR A 84 -6.53 -7.77 -4.53
CA THR A 84 -6.94 -9.19 -4.42
C THR A 84 -8.08 -9.44 -3.44
N ALA A 85 -8.68 -8.36 -2.92
CA ALA A 85 -9.70 -8.39 -1.88
C ALA A 85 -9.24 -9.12 -0.60
N GLU A 86 -7.97 -8.94 -0.21
CA GLU A 86 -7.43 -9.48 1.05
C GLU A 86 -8.16 -8.89 2.26
N VAL A 87 -8.48 -7.60 2.27
CA VAL A 87 -9.21 -7.02 3.41
C VAL A 87 -10.61 -7.64 3.56
N GLU A 88 -11.25 -7.99 2.44
CA GLU A 88 -12.51 -8.74 2.47
C GLU A 88 -12.33 -10.17 3.00
N ARG A 89 -11.23 -10.85 2.64
CA ARG A 89 -10.89 -12.18 3.19
C ARG A 89 -10.64 -12.10 4.71
N LEU A 90 -9.98 -11.07 5.20
CA LEU A 90 -9.78 -10.81 6.63
C LEU A 90 -11.11 -10.55 7.36
N ALA A 91 -12.03 -9.79 6.74
CA ALA A 91 -13.37 -9.60 7.29
C ALA A 91 -14.16 -10.92 7.38
N LYS A 92 -14.11 -11.75 6.33
CA LYS A 92 -14.69 -13.11 6.34
C LYS A 92 -14.05 -13.99 7.41
N SER A 93 -12.73 -13.91 7.60
CA SER A 93 -12.00 -14.62 8.65
C SER A 93 -12.48 -14.20 10.06
N THR A 94 -12.69 -12.91 10.27
CA THR A 94 -13.21 -12.37 11.54
C THR A 94 -14.60 -12.94 11.86
N ILE A 95 -15.51 -13.00 10.87
CA ILE A 95 -16.84 -13.61 11.05
C ILE A 95 -16.72 -15.12 11.32
N ARG A 96 -15.82 -15.83 10.63
CA ARG A 96 -15.52 -17.24 10.93
C ARG A 96 -15.03 -17.45 12.37
N GLY A 97 -14.25 -16.51 12.89
CA GLY A 97 -13.81 -16.45 14.28
C GLY A 97 -14.98 -16.44 15.27
N LEU A 98 -16.11 -15.82 14.94
CA LEU A 98 -17.30 -15.85 15.80
C LEU A 98 -17.95 -17.23 15.90
N TYR A 99 -17.97 -18.02 14.82
CA TYR A 99 -18.43 -19.41 14.89
C TYR A 99 -17.52 -20.24 15.81
N ALA A 100 -16.20 -20.04 15.72
CA ALA A 100 -15.24 -20.69 16.62
C ALA A 100 -15.42 -20.24 18.08
N ALA A 101 -15.75 -18.96 18.32
CA ALA A 101 -16.06 -18.45 19.65
C ALA A 101 -17.35 -19.06 20.21
N ALA A 102 -18.41 -19.17 19.40
CA ALA A 102 -19.65 -19.83 19.81
C ALA A 102 -19.40 -21.28 20.23
N ALA A 103 -18.62 -22.04 19.45
CA ALA A 103 -18.28 -23.43 19.76
C ALA A 103 -17.59 -23.62 21.12
N ARG A 104 -16.84 -22.62 21.59
CA ARG A 104 -16.10 -22.66 22.87
C ARG A 104 -16.87 -22.04 24.04
N GLU A 105 -17.98 -21.37 23.79
CA GLU A 105 -18.73 -20.65 24.82
C GLU A 105 -19.49 -21.64 25.74
N PRO A 106 -19.19 -21.67 27.06
CA PRO A 106 -19.83 -22.61 27.99
C PRO A 106 -21.32 -22.32 28.21
N SER A 107 -21.71 -21.05 28.22
CA SER A 107 -23.10 -20.66 28.41
C SER A 107 -23.92 -20.93 27.15
N GLU A 108 -24.95 -21.77 27.25
CA GLU A 108 -25.85 -22.10 26.16
C GLU A 108 -26.51 -20.85 25.55
N ASN A 109 -27.02 -19.95 26.40
CA ASN A 109 -27.64 -18.69 25.96
C ASN A 109 -26.66 -17.80 25.18
N ARG A 110 -25.40 -17.68 25.62
CA ARG A 110 -24.39 -16.88 24.92
C ARG A 110 -23.93 -17.55 23.63
N ARG A 111 -23.77 -18.88 23.65
CA ARG A 111 -23.43 -19.68 22.46
C ARG A 111 -24.46 -19.47 21.35
N GLU A 112 -25.73 -19.58 21.69
CA GLU A 112 -26.83 -19.38 20.73
C GLU A 112 -26.83 -17.94 20.19
N ALA A 113 -26.63 -16.95 21.06
CA ALA A 113 -26.56 -15.55 20.64
C ALA A 113 -25.40 -15.26 19.68
N ILE A 114 -24.20 -15.79 19.95
CA ILE A 114 -23.02 -15.63 19.10
C ILE A 114 -23.25 -16.32 17.75
N ALA A 115 -23.72 -17.58 17.75
CA ALA A 115 -23.98 -18.33 16.52
C ALA A 115 -25.04 -17.66 15.64
N ARG A 116 -26.13 -17.19 16.24
CA ARG A 116 -27.20 -16.47 15.54
C ARG A 116 -26.70 -15.16 14.95
N PHE A 117 -25.84 -14.44 15.67
CA PHE A 117 -25.21 -13.22 15.16
C PHE A 117 -24.26 -13.52 14.01
N ALA A 118 -23.39 -14.54 14.13
CA ALA A 118 -22.47 -14.95 13.06
C ALA A 118 -23.22 -15.31 11.77
N LEU A 119 -24.33 -16.05 11.86
CA LEU A 119 -25.15 -16.41 10.70
C LEU A 119 -25.74 -15.19 9.98
N ARG A 120 -26.18 -14.17 10.73
CA ARG A 120 -26.66 -12.90 10.16
C ARG A 120 -25.50 -12.08 9.57
N ALA A 121 -24.33 -12.14 10.19
CA ALA A 121 -23.17 -11.37 9.78
C ALA A 121 -22.51 -11.90 8.49
N ASP A 122 -22.70 -13.18 8.17
CA ASP A 122 -22.15 -13.90 7.00
C ASP A 122 -22.75 -13.46 5.64
N GLY A 123 -23.35 -12.27 5.55
CA GLY A 123 -23.92 -11.71 4.33
C GLY A 123 -23.12 -10.52 3.80
N ASP A 124 -23.06 -10.38 2.46
CA ASP A 124 -22.27 -9.34 1.77
C ASP A 124 -22.54 -7.91 2.26
N VAL A 125 -23.80 -7.59 2.58
CA VAL A 125 -24.17 -6.25 3.09
C VAL A 125 -23.48 -5.97 4.42
N THR A 126 -23.42 -6.96 5.31
CA THR A 126 -22.77 -6.81 6.61
C THR A 126 -21.26 -6.68 6.46
N ILE A 127 -20.64 -7.47 5.58
CA ILE A 127 -19.21 -7.36 5.28
C ILE A 127 -18.86 -5.95 4.79
N ARG A 128 -19.61 -5.41 3.81
CA ARG A 128 -19.35 -4.05 3.31
C ARG A 128 -19.51 -2.99 4.40
N ARG A 129 -20.52 -3.12 5.28
CA ARG A 129 -20.72 -2.20 6.41
C ARG A 129 -19.59 -2.29 7.42
N MET A 130 -19.16 -3.50 7.75
CA MET A 130 -18.03 -3.77 8.64
C MET A 130 -16.75 -3.12 8.11
N LEU A 131 -16.44 -3.30 6.81
CA LEU A 131 -15.29 -2.67 6.17
C LEU A 131 -15.39 -1.14 6.20
N ALA A 132 -16.55 -0.58 5.86
CA ALA A 132 -16.77 0.88 5.89
C ALA A 132 -16.59 1.48 7.30
N ARG A 133 -16.93 0.73 8.35
CA ARG A 133 -16.71 1.14 9.74
C ARG A 133 -15.24 1.00 10.13
N ALA A 134 -14.61 -0.13 9.81
CA ALA A 134 -13.19 -0.37 10.09
C ALA A 134 -12.27 0.67 9.44
N ALA A 135 -12.63 1.15 8.25
CA ALA A 135 -11.92 2.24 7.56
C ALA A 135 -11.86 3.56 8.34
N ALA A 136 -12.70 3.74 9.37
CA ALA A 136 -12.73 4.93 10.23
C ALA A 136 -12.22 4.67 11.66
N GLU A 137 -11.83 3.44 11.99
CA GLU A 137 -11.34 3.08 13.32
C GLU A 137 -9.91 3.56 13.54
N PRO A 138 -9.52 3.97 14.77
CA PRO A 138 -8.16 4.43 15.06
C PRO A 138 -7.08 3.43 14.61
N GLY A 139 -6.06 3.95 13.92
CA GLY A 139 -4.93 3.16 13.40
C GLY A 139 -5.14 2.57 12.00
N VAL A 140 -6.35 2.65 11.43
CA VAL A 140 -6.62 2.21 10.05
C VAL A 140 -6.51 3.35 9.02
N PRO A 141 -7.09 4.55 9.24
CA PRO A 141 -6.92 5.66 8.31
C PRO A 141 -5.44 6.00 8.09
N VAL A 142 -5.11 6.25 6.82
CA VAL A 142 -3.81 6.78 6.38
C VAL A 142 -4.03 7.85 5.32
N THR A 143 -3.13 8.81 5.22
CA THR A 143 -3.11 9.79 4.12
C THR A 143 -1.96 9.48 3.17
N LEU A 144 -2.05 9.92 1.91
CA LEU A 144 -1.04 9.59 0.90
C LEU A 144 0.35 10.16 1.24
N ASP A 145 0.41 11.30 1.92
CA ASP A 145 1.64 11.95 2.38
C ASP A 145 2.32 11.25 3.58
N GLN A 146 1.62 10.34 4.25
CA GLN A 146 2.22 9.50 5.29
C GLN A 146 3.01 8.33 4.72
N PHE A 147 2.69 7.90 3.49
CA PHE A 147 3.46 6.85 2.83
C PHE A 147 4.80 7.38 2.33
N ASP A 148 5.86 6.58 2.50
CA ASP A 148 7.23 6.88 2.05
C ASP A 148 7.76 8.25 2.52
N ALA A 149 7.29 8.72 3.69
CA ALA A 149 7.54 10.08 4.18
C ALA A 149 8.99 10.33 4.63
N GLU A 150 9.77 9.28 4.93
CA GLU A 150 11.17 9.40 5.36
C GLU A 150 12.11 9.39 4.13
N PRO A 151 12.74 10.53 3.77
CA PRO A 151 13.51 10.65 2.53
C PRO A 151 14.76 9.76 2.50
N HIS A 152 15.35 9.45 3.65
CA HIS A 152 16.60 8.71 3.73
C HIS A 152 16.42 7.20 3.93
N TYR A 153 15.18 6.73 4.06
CA TYR A 153 14.92 5.30 4.12
C TYR A 153 14.66 4.75 2.73
N LEU A 154 15.41 3.73 2.34
CA LEU A 154 15.21 2.99 1.09
C LEU A 154 14.81 1.57 1.46
N ASN A 155 13.59 1.19 1.10
CA ASN A 155 13.08 -0.16 1.34
C ASN A 155 13.61 -1.09 0.25
N CYS A 156 14.39 -2.09 0.60
CA CYS A 156 15.02 -3.09 -0.28
C CYS A 156 14.43 -4.48 -0.01
N LEU A 157 14.71 -5.47 -0.86
CA LEU A 157 14.11 -6.81 -0.72
C LEU A 157 14.44 -7.53 0.60
N ASN A 158 15.53 -7.13 1.26
CA ASN A 158 16.06 -7.72 2.49
C ASN A 158 15.94 -6.81 3.74
N GLY A 159 15.31 -5.64 3.63
CA GLY A 159 15.12 -4.71 4.75
C GLY A 159 15.08 -3.25 4.33
N VAL A 160 15.10 -2.34 5.30
CA VAL A 160 15.14 -0.90 5.06
C VAL A 160 16.53 -0.38 5.38
N VAL A 161 17.20 0.23 4.40
CA VAL A 161 18.50 0.88 4.62
C VAL A 161 18.31 2.35 4.97
N ASP A 162 19.01 2.81 6.00
CA ASP A 162 19.20 4.24 6.28
C ASP A 162 20.36 4.76 5.42
N LEU A 163 20.05 5.50 4.36
CA LEU A 163 21.01 5.99 3.38
C LEU A 163 22.06 6.95 3.98
N ARG A 164 21.82 7.52 5.16
CA ARG A 164 22.79 8.38 5.85
C ARG A 164 23.92 7.57 6.49
N THR A 165 23.62 6.33 6.88
CA THR A 165 24.54 5.47 7.65
C THR A 165 24.94 4.19 6.94
N GLY A 166 24.19 3.79 5.90
CA GLY A 166 24.33 2.49 5.25
C GLY A 166 23.81 1.31 6.09
N ARG A 167 23.17 1.56 7.24
CA ARG A 167 22.68 0.48 8.11
C ARG A 167 21.40 -0.12 7.56
N LEU A 168 21.41 -1.44 7.37
CA LEU A 168 20.23 -2.23 7.03
C LEU A 168 19.46 -2.64 8.30
N GLU A 169 18.16 -2.38 8.31
CA GLU A 169 17.24 -2.75 9.39
C GLU A 169 16.12 -3.67 8.87
N PRO A 170 15.50 -4.48 9.73
CA PRO A 170 14.33 -5.27 9.34
C PRO A 170 13.17 -4.39 8.85
N HIS A 171 12.33 -4.94 7.99
CA HIS A 171 11.08 -4.30 7.59
C HIS A 171 10.19 -4.00 8.79
N ARG A 172 9.55 -2.83 8.75
CA ARG A 172 8.67 -2.32 9.80
C ARG A 172 7.43 -1.68 9.18
N ARG A 173 6.26 -2.11 9.65
CA ARG A 173 4.96 -1.60 9.21
C ARG A 173 4.80 -0.12 9.52
N GLU A 174 5.41 0.30 10.63
CA GLU A 174 5.35 1.65 11.20
C GLU A 174 6.01 2.69 10.32
N LEU A 175 6.90 2.28 9.40
CA LEU A 175 7.56 3.18 8.45
C LEU A 175 6.67 3.58 7.27
N LEU A 176 5.52 2.93 7.09
CA LEU A 176 4.57 3.22 6.01
C LEU A 176 5.26 3.29 4.63
N MET A 177 6.16 2.36 4.35
CA MET A 177 6.83 2.30 3.03
C MET A 177 5.87 1.65 2.03
N ARG A 178 5.54 2.32 0.93
CA ARG A 178 4.79 1.76 -0.22
C ARG A 178 5.74 1.37 -1.34
N ASN A 179 6.89 2.03 -1.43
CA ASN A 179 7.89 1.70 -2.42
C ASN A 179 8.84 0.60 -1.94
N LEU A 180 9.44 -0.09 -2.90
CA LEU A 180 10.34 -1.22 -2.73
C LEU A 180 11.34 -1.25 -3.90
N ALA A 181 12.62 -1.24 -3.56
CA ALA A 181 13.71 -1.40 -4.51
C ALA A 181 13.68 -2.82 -5.12
N GLY A 182 14.12 -2.94 -6.36
CA GLY A 182 14.11 -4.22 -7.10
C GLY A 182 15.22 -5.18 -6.70
N THR A 183 16.05 -4.81 -5.71
CA THR A 183 17.23 -5.57 -5.29
C THR A 183 17.34 -5.66 -3.76
N GLU A 184 18.10 -6.65 -3.29
CA GLU A 184 18.64 -6.67 -1.94
C GLU A 184 19.77 -5.63 -1.80
N TYR A 185 19.91 -5.05 -0.61
CA TYR A 185 21.01 -4.16 -0.28
C TYR A 185 22.20 -4.95 0.27
N ASP A 186 23.37 -4.75 -0.33
CA ASP A 186 24.66 -5.26 0.14
C ASP A 186 25.70 -4.12 0.04
N PRO A 187 26.25 -3.65 1.18
CA PRO A 187 27.22 -2.56 1.17
C PRO A 187 28.56 -2.93 0.51
N GLU A 188 28.87 -4.22 0.39
CA GLU A 188 30.12 -4.72 -0.21
C GLU A 188 29.92 -5.23 -1.65
N ALA A 189 28.75 -4.95 -2.26
CA ALA A 189 28.44 -5.39 -3.61
C ALA A 189 29.43 -4.83 -4.64
N VAL A 190 30.11 -5.73 -5.35
CA VAL A 190 31.02 -5.38 -6.45
C VAL A 190 30.59 -6.14 -7.71
N SER A 191 30.58 -5.45 -8.86
CA SER A 191 30.25 -6.05 -10.15
C SER A 191 31.27 -5.62 -11.21
N PRO A 192 32.19 -6.52 -11.62
CA PRO A 192 33.16 -6.21 -12.69
C PRO A 192 32.50 -5.80 -14.01
N ILE A 193 31.32 -6.37 -14.31
CA ILE A 193 30.55 -6.04 -15.52
C ILE A 193 30.05 -4.59 -15.43
N TRP A 194 29.51 -4.19 -14.26
CA TRP A 194 29.02 -2.83 -14.04
C TRP A 194 30.16 -1.80 -14.09
N GLU A 195 31.30 -2.11 -13.47
CA GLU A 195 32.45 -1.23 -13.48
C GLU A 195 33.04 -1.04 -14.88
N SER A 196 33.18 -2.12 -15.65
CA SER A 196 33.61 -2.04 -17.05
C SER A 196 32.62 -1.25 -17.89
N PHE A 197 31.31 -1.49 -17.70
CA PHE A 197 30.26 -0.75 -18.40
C PHE A 197 30.33 0.75 -18.10
N LEU A 198 30.48 1.16 -16.84
CA LEU A 198 30.63 2.57 -16.47
C LEU A 198 31.90 3.19 -17.05
N HIS A 199 33.02 2.46 -17.04
CA HIS A 199 34.26 2.91 -17.67
C HIS A 199 34.06 3.19 -19.15
N ASP A 200 33.43 2.26 -19.88
CA ASP A 200 33.24 2.37 -21.33
C ASP A 200 32.21 3.46 -21.68
N THR A 201 31.09 3.54 -20.95
CA THR A 201 30.05 4.57 -21.16
C THR A 201 30.56 5.97 -20.83
N CYS A 202 31.45 6.12 -19.84
CA CYS A 202 32.06 7.41 -19.51
C CYS A 202 33.35 7.68 -20.32
N GLY A 203 33.78 6.78 -21.20
CA GLY A 203 35.02 6.93 -21.98
C GLY A 203 36.28 7.05 -21.11
N GLY A 204 36.30 6.40 -19.94
CA GLY A 204 37.38 6.50 -18.95
C GLY A 204 37.38 7.80 -18.12
N ASP A 205 36.39 8.69 -18.29
CA ASP A 205 36.26 9.90 -17.49
C ASP A 205 35.81 9.58 -16.06
N LEU A 206 36.75 9.67 -15.12
CA LEU A 206 36.51 9.42 -13.71
C LEU A 206 35.65 10.51 -13.04
N GLU A 207 35.73 11.75 -13.52
CA GLU A 207 34.94 12.85 -12.97
C GLU A 207 33.47 12.67 -13.33
N LEU A 208 33.18 12.36 -14.60
CA LEU A 208 31.83 12.03 -15.05
C LEU A 208 31.27 10.80 -14.33
N ARG A 209 32.07 9.74 -14.16
CA ARG A 209 31.66 8.54 -13.43
C ARG A 209 31.28 8.87 -11.98
N ASN A 210 32.10 9.65 -11.28
CA ASN A 210 31.83 10.06 -9.90
C ASN A 210 30.60 10.96 -9.81
N PHE A 211 30.42 11.86 -10.77
CA PHE A 211 29.23 12.71 -10.87
C PHE A 211 27.96 11.87 -11.04
N LEU A 212 27.96 10.87 -11.93
CA LEU A 212 26.83 9.97 -12.11
C LEU A 212 26.51 9.17 -10.84
N GLN A 213 27.54 8.71 -10.12
CA GLN A 213 27.36 8.02 -8.84
C GLN A 213 26.65 8.92 -7.81
N VAL A 214 27.04 10.19 -7.72
CA VAL A 214 26.40 11.17 -6.84
C VAL A 214 24.97 11.47 -7.30
N ALA A 215 24.76 11.66 -8.60
CA ALA A 215 23.43 11.94 -9.17
C ALA A 215 22.44 10.80 -8.89
N PHE A 216 22.82 9.55 -9.14
CA PHE A 216 21.96 8.39 -8.85
C PHE A 216 21.80 8.15 -7.35
N GLY A 217 22.85 8.38 -6.55
CA GLY A 217 22.76 8.30 -5.08
C GLY A 217 21.77 9.32 -4.52
N TYR A 218 21.82 10.56 -5.01
CA TYR A 218 20.86 11.60 -4.67
C TYR A 218 19.43 11.21 -5.09
N SER A 219 19.24 10.71 -6.32
CA SER A 219 17.95 10.20 -6.81
C SER A 219 17.44 8.94 -6.10
N ALA A 220 18.26 8.25 -5.31
CA ALA A 220 17.79 7.15 -4.45
C ALA A 220 17.19 7.66 -3.12
N THR A 221 17.51 8.89 -2.73
CA THR A 221 16.86 9.58 -1.61
C THR A 221 15.53 10.19 -2.03
N GLY A 222 14.70 10.57 -1.06
CA GLY A 222 13.52 11.41 -1.29
C GLY A 222 13.81 12.91 -1.20
N GLU A 223 15.08 13.34 -1.20
CA GLU A 223 15.41 14.76 -1.10
C GLU A 223 15.29 15.47 -2.45
N ILE A 224 14.77 16.70 -2.42
CA ILE A 224 14.60 17.57 -3.59
C ILE A 224 15.37 18.91 -3.40
N CYS A 225 16.12 19.05 -2.31
CA CYS A 225 16.80 20.30 -1.90
C CYS A 225 17.77 20.91 -2.94
N GLU A 226 18.34 20.09 -3.82
CA GLU A 226 19.28 20.56 -4.86
C GLU A 226 18.58 21.09 -6.12
N GLU A 227 17.27 20.83 -6.26
CA GLU A 227 16.42 21.26 -7.37
C GLU A 227 17.05 20.97 -8.76
N LYS A 228 17.61 19.77 -8.94
CA LYS A 228 18.34 19.40 -10.17
C LYS A 228 17.50 18.56 -11.12
N LEU A 229 17.65 18.86 -12.41
CA LEU A 229 17.28 17.99 -13.52
C LEU A 229 18.56 17.48 -14.19
N PHE A 230 18.72 16.16 -14.28
CA PHE A 230 19.85 15.54 -14.96
C PHE A 230 19.49 15.23 -16.41
N MET A 231 20.31 15.70 -17.35
CA MET A 231 20.13 15.47 -18.78
C MET A 231 21.36 14.73 -19.34
N PRO A 232 21.33 13.40 -19.45
CA PRO A 232 22.41 12.64 -20.04
C PRO A 232 22.49 12.88 -21.55
N ILE A 233 23.45 13.71 -21.98
CA ILE A 233 23.66 14.05 -23.40
C ILE A 233 24.88 13.29 -23.92
N GLY A 234 24.72 12.65 -25.08
CA GLY A 234 25.84 12.00 -25.76
C GLY A 234 25.41 11.28 -27.03
N PRO A 235 26.37 10.79 -27.84
CA PRO A 235 26.08 10.10 -29.09
C PRO A 235 25.11 8.93 -28.92
N ALA A 236 24.33 8.60 -29.96
CA ALA A 236 23.47 7.42 -29.94
C ALA A 236 24.30 6.13 -29.71
N ALA A 237 23.66 5.10 -29.16
CA ALA A 237 24.26 3.78 -28.92
C ALA A 237 25.50 3.75 -27.98
N THR A 238 25.60 4.70 -27.03
CA THR A 238 26.68 4.77 -26.02
C THR A 238 26.35 4.09 -24.68
N GLY A 239 25.18 3.44 -24.57
CA GLY A 239 24.74 2.76 -23.34
C GLY A 239 23.95 3.62 -22.36
N LYS A 240 23.66 4.89 -22.66
CA LYS A 240 22.85 5.79 -21.79
C LYS A 240 21.52 5.17 -21.36
N SER A 241 20.74 4.63 -22.31
CA SER A 241 19.46 3.99 -22.00
C SER A 241 19.66 2.74 -21.13
N THR A 242 20.71 1.95 -21.41
CA THR A 242 21.06 0.77 -20.61
C THR A 242 21.42 1.15 -19.17
N LEU A 243 22.16 2.24 -18.97
CA LEU A 243 22.52 2.78 -17.66
C LEU A 243 21.25 3.17 -16.88
N LEU A 244 20.36 3.94 -17.50
CA LEU A 244 19.13 4.42 -16.86
C LEU A 244 18.17 3.25 -16.53
N GLU A 245 18.05 2.26 -17.41
CA GLU A 245 17.25 1.06 -17.16
C GLU A 245 17.83 0.19 -16.05
N ALA A 246 19.16 0.08 -15.93
CA ALA A 246 19.80 -0.63 -14.83
C ALA A 246 19.51 0.03 -13.47
N VAL A 247 19.61 1.36 -13.40
CA VAL A 247 19.28 2.12 -12.17
C VAL A 247 17.79 2.01 -11.84
N LYS A 248 16.91 2.15 -12.85
CA LYS A 248 15.47 1.96 -12.68
C LYS A 248 15.14 0.56 -12.16
N ALA A 249 15.77 -0.49 -12.70
CA ALA A 249 15.57 -1.85 -12.24
C ALA A 249 16.01 -2.02 -10.78
N ALA A 250 17.17 -1.45 -10.39
CA ALA A 250 17.64 -1.49 -9.01
C ALA A 250 16.70 -0.73 -8.05
N LEU A 251 16.20 0.43 -8.46
CA LEU A 251 15.27 1.25 -7.67
C LEU A 251 13.83 0.72 -7.66
N GLY A 252 13.47 -0.23 -8.51
CA GLY A 252 12.17 -0.89 -8.49
C GLY A 252 11.01 0.12 -8.55
N THR A 253 10.10 0.07 -7.57
CA THR A 253 8.92 0.96 -7.55
C THR A 253 9.24 2.41 -7.17
N TYR A 254 10.46 2.72 -6.71
CA TYR A 254 10.89 4.11 -6.59
C TYR A 254 11.11 4.79 -7.95
N ALA A 255 11.30 4.00 -9.00
CA ALA A 255 11.48 4.49 -10.35
C ALA A 255 10.17 4.49 -11.15
N TRP A 256 9.98 5.50 -12.00
CA TRP A 256 8.85 5.59 -12.92
C TRP A 256 9.30 6.12 -14.28
N VAL A 257 8.60 5.71 -15.34
CA VAL A 257 8.82 6.20 -16.70
C VAL A 257 7.65 7.10 -17.07
N ALA A 258 7.97 8.36 -17.28
CA ALA A 258 7.06 9.41 -17.68
C ALA A 258 7.04 9.60 -19.18
N ASP A 259 5.85 9.83 -19.73
CA ASP A 259 5.71 10.39 -21.07
C ASP A 259 6.25 11.82 -21.09
N PHE A 260 7.16 12.15 -22.00
CA PHE A 260 7.75 13.49 -22.08
C PHE A 260 6.70 14.55 -22.45
N GLU A 261 5.61 14.17 -23.13
CA GLU A 261 4.49 15.08 -23.40
C GLU A 261 3.87 15.68 -22.15
N SER A 262 3.98 15.00 -21.00
CA SER A 262 3.58 15.50 -19.68
C SER A 262 4.36 16.75 -19.26
N PHE A 263 5.59 16.92 -19.77
CA PHE A 263 6.49 18.03 -19.43
C PHE A 263 6.59 19.13 -20.50
N LEU A 264 5.86 18.98 -21.61
CA LEU A 264 5.83 19.93 -22.72
C LEU A 264 4.77 21.01 -22.54
N HIS A 265 5.02 22.17 -23.16
CA HIS A 265 4.07 23.28 -23.16
C HIS A 265 2.89 22.96 -24.09
N ARG A 266 1.70 22.67 -23.53
CA ARG A 266 0.48 22.50 -24.33
C ARG A 266 -0.12 23.86 -24.73
N PRO A 267 -0.68 24.01 -25.94
CA PRO A 267 -1.41 25.21 -26.36
C PRO A 267 -2.60 25.50 -25.43
N ALA A 268 -2.88 26.79 -25.20
CA ALA A 268 -4.00 27.21 -24.36
C ALA A 268 -5.33 26.69 -24.92
N GLY A 269 -6.05 25.85 -24.17
CA GLY A 269 -7.36 25.31 -24.55
C GLY A 269 -7.60 23.84 -24.21
N MET A 270 -6.55 23.03 -24.01
CA MET A 270 -6.67 21.65 -23.52
C MET A 270 -6.53 21.59 -21.99
N GLY A 271 -7.56 22.04 -21.28
CA GLY A 271 -7.68 21.90 -19.83
C GLY A 271 -8.06 20.47 -19.45
N GLY A 272 -7.07 19.58 -19.36
CA GLY A 272 -7.20 18.27 -18.72
C GLY A 272 -6.40 18.26 -17.42
N ILE A 273 -6.98 17.65 -16.37
CA ILE A 273 -6.27 17.41 -15.10
C ILE A 273 -5.00 16.60 -15.41
N ARG A 274 -3.86 17.03 -14.87
CA ARG A 274 -2.57 16.33 -14.98
C ARG A 274 -2.57 15.07 -14.10
N SER A 275 -3.24 14.02 -14.59
CA SER A 275 -3.26 12.68 -13.98
C SER A 275 -1.85 12.08 -13.86
N ASP A 276 -0.98 12.41 -14.81
CA ASP A 276 0.43 12.04 -14.88
C ASP A 276 1.25 12.56 -13.68
N LEU A 277 0.97 13.77 -13.22
CA LEU A 277 1.65 14.34 -12.04
C LEU A 277 1.29 13.63 -10.73
N ALA A 278 0.09 13.07 -10.62
CA ALA A 278 -0.28 12.30 -9.43
C ALA A 278 0.56 11.02 -9.28
N GLU A 279 0.97 10.41 -10.40
CA GLU A 279 1.80 9.19 -10.41
C GLU A 279 3.26 9.44 -9.97
N LEU A 280 3.71 10.70 -10.00
CA LEU A 280 5.02 11.11 -9.51
C LEU A 280 5.11 11.09 -7.98
N THR A 281 3.97 11.07 -7.29
CA THR A 281 3.93 11.09 -5.82
C THR A 281 4.65 9.87 -5.25
N GLY A 282 5.69 10.12 -4.45
CA GLY A 282 6.52 9.08 -3.83
C GLY A 282 7.57 8.46 -4.76
N ARG A 283 7.67 8.88 -6.03
CA ARG A 283 8.76 8.44 -6.92
C ARG A 283 10.03 9.25 -6.62
N ARG A 284 11.17 8.59 -6.66
CA ARG A 284 12.49 9.21 -6.42
C ARG A 284 13.31 9.35 -7.68
N PHE A 285 13.02 8.50 -8.67
CA PHE A 285 13.69 8.52 -9.97
C PHE A 285 12.66 8.50 -11.09
N VAL A 286 12.60 9.58 -11.86
CA VAL A 286 11.67 9.73 -12.97
C VAL A 286 12.47 9.80 -14.26
N LEU A 287 12.27 8.81 -15.11
CA LEU A 287 12.84 8.77 -16.44
C LEU A 287 11.83 9.33 -17.43
N SER A 288 12.29 10.16 -18.34
CA SER A 288 11.50 10.51 -19.52
C SER A 288 12.31 10.22 -20.76
N VAL A 289 11.68 9.52 -21.70
CA VAL A 289 12.31 9.08 -22.94
C VAL A 289 11.76 9.96 -24.05
N GLU A 290 12.65 10.43 -24.92
CA GLU A 290 12.35 11.21 -26.13
C GLU A 290 12.18 12.74 -25.92
N VAL A 291 13.03 13.48 -26.61
CA VAL A 291 12.85 14.92 -26.87
C VAL A 291 13.04 15.08 -28.37
N ASP A 292 12.01 15.52 -29.09
CA ASP A 292 12.16 15.89 -30.48
C ASP A 292 13.10 17.11 -30.59
N GLU A 293 13.97 17.14 -31.59
CA GLU A 293 14.78 18.33 -31.84
C GLU A 293 13.88 19.56 -32.04
N GLY A 294 14.06 20.58 -31.20
CA GLY A 294 13.32 21.84 -31.28
C GLY A 294 12.12 21.97 -30.32
N THR A 295 11.80 20.98 -29.49
CA THR A 295 10.79 21.15 -28.44
C THR A 295 11.32 22.00 -27.27
N ARG A 296 10.48 22.88 -26.74
CA ARG A 296 10.80 23.70 -25.56
C ARG A 296 10.20 23.08 -24.31
N LEU A 297 11.05 22.80 -23.33
CA LEU A 297 10.64 22.45 -21.98
C LEU A 297 9.74 23.54 -21.40
N ALA A 298 8.66 23.13 -20.71
CA ALA A 298 7.88 24.06 -19.93
C ALA A 298 8.68 24.46 -18.68
N GLU A 299 9.51 25.49 -18.78
CA GLU A 299 10.43 25.94 -17.71
C GLU A 299 9.71 26.12 -16.37
N GLY A 300 8.48 26.65 -16.39
CA GLY A 300 7.65 26.79 -15.20
C GLY A 300 7.25 25.45 -14.56
N LEU A 301 7.00 24.41 -15.35
CA LEU A 301 6.69 23.08 -14.84
C LEU A 301 7.94 22.37 -14.31
N VAL A 302 9.07 22.49 -15.01
CA VAL A 302 10.35 21.93 -14.55
C VAL A 302 10.74 22.55 -13.22
N LYS A 303 10.63 23.89 -13.07
CA LYS A 303 10.85 24.58 -11.80
C LYS A 303 9.88 24.12 -10.71
N HIS A 304 8.61 23.89 -11.04
CA HIS A 304 7.62 23.41 -10.07
C HIS A 304 7.92 21.98 -9.59
N LEU A 305 8.40 21.10 -10.49
CA LEU A 305 8.75 19.71 -10.16
C LEU A 305 10.06 19.59 -9.40
N THR A 306 11.02 20.44 -9.71
CA THR A 306 12.33 20.45 -9.07
C THR A 306 12.37 21.30 -7.81
N GLY A 307 11.47 22.28 -7.64
CA GLY A 307 11.50 23.26 -6.55
C GLY A 307 10.79 22.86 -5.26
N GLY A 308 10.26 21.63 -5.16
CA GLY A 308 9.58 21.14 -3.96
C GLY A 308 8.27 21.86 -3.60
N ASP A 309 7.72 22.68 -4.49
CA ASP A 309 6.41 23.31 -4.32
C ASP A 309 5.32 22.22 -4.20
N THR A 310 4.41 22.38 -3.24
CA THR A 310 3.31 21.42 -3.03
C THR A 310 2.41 21.40 -4.26
N MET A 311 2.42 20.29 -5.02
CA MET A 311 1.44 20.04 -6.06
C MET A 311 0.05 19.92 -5.42
N ARG A 312 -0.84 20.87 -5.72
CA ARG A 312 -2.24 20.87 -5.29
C ARG A 312 -3.14 20.13 -6.27
#